data_AF-A0A1X7LLT2-F1
#
_entry.id   AF-A0A1X7LLT2-F1
#
_cell.length_a   1.000
_cell.length_b   1.000
_cell.length_c   1.000
_cell.angle_alpha   90.00
_cell.angle_beta   90.00
_cell.angle_gamma   90.00
#
_symmetry.space_group_name_H-M   'P 1'
#
loop_
_entity.id
_entity.type
_entity.pdbx_description
1 polymer ?
#
loop_
_entity_poly.entity_id
_entity_poly.type
_entity_poly.pdbx_seq_one_letter_code
_entity_poly.pdbx_strand_id
1 'polypeptide(L)'
;MTTAGKTRTHKVGPYTMNVNQIQPTSENRAPLYAICSPDRWGLRYSDEEKGTLAYPVARDYVKAILQALTTQVQWGEAYFALTGNTPILRLQWPLSDTSSIALFRLINPIISQALTSPTAGFGIPPEAVPTAMGLYMPSSHRSRGEQGAFTPNSWSMFLNASMLEAMFRIKANEVAPVSNGSERNDQLGPLKVFADTLYHEARHCQQWFWIFALVQRHPDNFSAIPNIARWPRSLLDGRQPQSLVIAELTAKQSVPADPAALISLKRMAVGQYLYTQNIWLNTGYYPAFAPNANALNEEVLRTRAVAIDLLQCVGIGGTSVDVDAMVAEPGKCYCDYTSRPWENDAFFCGETASAYWVVDVNPNMALKTYQADQCSRAYENADKDNRLATLLHPRDSNSRTGRPGTDGSQ
;
A
#
# COMPACT_ATOMS: atom_id res chain seq x y z
N MET A 1 -20.50 43.31 9.92
CA MET A 1 -20.24 42.25 10.91
C MET A 1 -20.24 40.93 10.16
N THR A 2 -19.05 40.42 9.84
CA THR A 2 -18.85 39.14 9.15
C THR A 2 -18.92 38.01 10.16
N THR A 3 -19.85 37.08 9.96
CA THR A 3 -19.98 35.84 10.73
C THR A 3 -18.69 35.04 10.58
N ALA A 4 -17.92 34.90 11.67
CA ALA A 4 -16.79 34.01 11.74
C ALA A 4 -17.28 32.57 11.48
N GLY A 5 -16.96 32.02 10.32
CA GLY A 5 -17.24 30.62 10.01
C GLY A 5 -16.50 29.73 11.01
N LYS A 6 -17.23 28.84 11.71
CA LYS A 6 -16.62 27.84 12.59
C LYS A 6 -15.54 27.07 11.84
N THR A 7 -14.30 27.14 12.31
CA THR A 7 -13.20 26.30 11.83
C THR A 7 -13.58 24.84 12.07
N ARG A 8 -13.67 24.04 10.99
CA ARG A 8 -13.99 22.61 11.08
C ARG A 8 -12.78 21.85 11.61
N THR A 9 -13.00 20.88 12.51
CA THR A 9 -11.92 20.11 13.15
C THR A 9 -12.17 18.61 13.12
N HIS A 10 -11.13 17.79 12.94
CA HIS A 10 -11.16 16.33 13.03
C HIS A 10 -10.28 15.81 14.18
N LYS A 11 -10.70 14.71 14.82
CA LYS A 11 -9.88 13.99 15.79
C LYS A 11 -8.95 12.99 15.11
N VAL A 12 -7.68 12.93 15.53
CA VAL A 12 -6.63 12.07 14.96
C VAL A 12 -5.79 11.51 16.11
N GLY A 13 -6.01 10.24 16.45
CA GLY A 13 -5.46 9.65 17.68
C GLY A 13 -5.85 10.46 18.92
N PRO A 14 -4.89 10.90 19.75
CA PRO A 14 -5.17 11.77 20.90
C PRO A 14 -5.38 13.25 20.53
N TYR A 15 -5.16 13.66 19.27
CA TYR A 15 -5.15 15.06 18.85
C TYR A 15 -6.47 15.53 18.22
N THR A 16 -6.73 16.85 18.27
CA THR A 16 -7.80 17.51 17.50
C THR A 16 -7.16 18.52 16.56
N MET A 17 -7.52 18.49 15.28
CA MET A 17 -6.83 19.22 14.21
C MET A 17 -7.83 19.97 13.33
N ASN A 18 -7.48 21.16 12.86
CA ASN A 18 -8.28 21.89 11.88
C ASN A 18 -8.26 21.18 10.53
N VAL A 19 -9.43 21.11 9.87
CA VAL A 19 -9.59 20.51 8.55
C VAL A 19 -8.94 21.40 7.50
N ASN A 20 -8.07 20.82 6.67
CA ASN A 20 -7.46 21.41 5.47
C ASN A 20 -6.73 22.76 5.67
N GLN A 21 -6.23 23.05 6.88
CA GLN A 21 -5.36 24.20 7.10
C GLN A 21 -3.90 23.78 7.18
N ILE A 22 -3.05 24.51 6.45
CA ILE A 22 -1.59 24.47 6.58
C ILE A 22 -1.25 25.05 7.96
N GLN A 23 -1.16 24.19 8.97
CA GLN A 23 -0.71 24.60 10.30
C GLN A 23 0.75 24.15 10.46
N PRO A 24 1.68 25.07 10.78
CA PRO A 24 2.94 24.70 11.41
C PRO A 24 2.61 23.95 12.70
N THR A 25 3.35 22.90 13.04
CA THR A 25 3.22 22.38 14.40
C THR A 25 3.61 23.47 15.40
N SER A 26 3.13 23.38 16.64
CA SER A 26 3.57 24.20 17.77
C SER A 26 5.08 24.08 18.10
N GLU A 27 5.86 23.43 17.23
CA GLU A 27 7.29 23.14 17.38
C GLU A 27 8.11 23.51 16.13
N ASN A 28 7.68 24.48 15.31
CA ASN A 28 8.42 24.88 14.09
C ASN A 28 8.61 23.74 13.04
N ARG A 29 7.77 22.69 13.05
CA ARG A 29 7.83 21.63 12.02
C ARG A 29 6.88 21.93 10.86
N ALA A 30 7.28 21.51 9.66
CA ALA A 30 6.56 21.73 8.40
C ALA A 30 5.12 21.14 8.42
N PRO A 31 4.23 21.55 7.49
CA PRO A 31 2.78 21.45 7.61
C PRO A 31 2.24 20.07 8.02
N LEU A 32 1.21 20.07 8.88
CA LEU A 32 0.44 18.90 9.33
C LEU A 32 -0.50 18.30 8.27
N TYR A 33 -0.21 18.51 6.99
CA TYR A 33 -0.98 17.93 5.90
C TYR A 33 -0.20 16.77 5.31
N ALA A 34 -0.81 15.59 5.21
CA ALA A 34 -0.23 14.54 4.39
C ALA A 34 -0.53 14.91 2.92
N ILE A 35 0.33 15.76 2.38
CA ILE A 35 0.66 15.79 0.96
C ILE A 35 1.28 14.43 0.63
N CYS A 36 1.44 14.06 -0.64
CA CYS A 36 2.07 12.81 -1.06
C CYS A 36 3.53 12.60 -0.57
N SER A 37 4.01 13.52 0.28
CA SER A 37 5.33 13.64 0.84
C SER A 37 5.93 12.28 1.24
N PRO A 38 7.06 11.92 0.61
CA PRO A 38 7.85 10.70 0.81
C PRO A 38 8.15 10.28 2.25
N ASP A 39 8.20 11.25 3.17
CA ASP A 39 8.62 11.13 4.57
C ASP A 39 7.44 11.20 5.56
N ARG A 40 6.23 11.53 5.09
CA ARG A 40 5.07 11.89 5.95
C ARG A 40 3.74 11.27 5.52
N TRP A 41 3.69 10.65 4.35
CA TRP A 41 2.51 9.92 3.89
C TRP A 41 2.58 8.45 4.28
N GLY A 42 1.49 7.95 4.82
CA GLY A 42 1.33 6.53 5.13
C GLY A 42 2.20 6.10 6.31
N LEU A 43 2.99 5.05 6.08
CA LEU A 43 3.80 4.40 7.11
C LEU A 43 5.28 4.36 6.68
N ARG A 44 5.64 5.30 5.81
CA ARG A 44 7.00 5.55 5.33
C ARG A 44 7.81 6.18 6.46
N TYR A 45 8.93 5.56 6.79
CA TYR A 45 9.90 6.15 7.70
C TYR A 45 11.19 6.40 6.94
N SER A 46 11.67 7.63 7.03
CA SER A 46 12.97 8.03 6.54
C SER A 46 13.77 8.67 7.67
N ASP A 47 15.05 8.33 7.76
CA ASP A 47 16.02 9.10 8.52
C ASP A 47 16.58 10.22 7.62
N GLU A 48 16.71 11.43 8.16
CA GLU A 48 17.35 12.53 7.46
C GLU A 48 18.84 12.54 7.78
N GLU A 49 19.66 12.04 6.86
CA GLU A 49 21.11 12.13 6.98
C GLU A 49 21.63 13.21 6.03
N LYS A 50 22.14 14.33 6.58
CA LYS A 50 22.81 15.41 5.83
C LYS A 50 21.98 15.96 4.66
N GLY A 51 20.66 16.09 4.85
CA GLY A 51 19.74 16.58 3.82
C GLY A 51 19.39 15.53 2.75
N THR A 52 19.65 14.25 3.02
CA THR A 52 19.22 13.11 2.20
C THR A 52 18.34 12.14 2.98
N LEU A 53 17.27 11.63 2.34
CA LEU A 53 16.36 10.66 2.95
C LEU A 53 16.97 9.26 2.83
N ALA A 54 17.07 8.56 3.96
CA ALA A 54 17.45 7.16 4.03
C ALA A 54 16.28 6.32 4.54
N TYR A 55 15.97 5.20 3.88
CA TYR A 55 14.92 4.28 4.31
C TYR A 55 15.55 2.99 4.84
N PRO A 56 15.95 2.95 6.13
CA PRO A 56 16.79 1.89 6.67
C PRO A 56 16.14 0.50 6.56
N VAL A 57 14.83 0.40 6.80
CA VAL A 57 14.12 -0.89 6.70
C VAL A 57 14.15 -1.43 5.26
N ALA A 58 13.92 -0.57 4.26
CA ALA A 58 13.95 -0.97 2.86
C ALA A 58 15.38 -1.31 2.41
N ARG A 59 16.38 -0.50 2.81
CA ARG A 59 17.79 -0.77 2.54
C ARG A 59 18.21 -2.14 3.08
N ASP A 60 17.93 -2.40 4.35
CA ASP A 60 18.35 -3.62 5.03
C ASP A 60 17.61 -4.85 4.45
N TYR A 61 16.32 -4.70 4.14
CA TYR A 61 15.54 -5.69 3.40
C TYR A 61 16.18 -6.03 2.05
N VAL A 62 16.45 -5.02 1.21
CA VAL A 62 16.98 -5.21 -0.14
C VAL A 62 18.36 -5.87 -0.10
N LYS A 63 19.23 -5.44 0.81
CA LYS A 63 20.54 -6.05 1.00
C LYS A 63 20.42 -7.54 1.33
N ALA A 64 19.55 -7.91 2.27
CA ALA A 64 19.38 -9.29 2.69
C ALA A 64 18.72 -10.15 1.60
N ILE A 65 17.66 -9.66 0.94
CA ILE A 65 16.94 -10.42 -0.07
C ILE A 65 17.76 -10.60 -1.35
N LEU A 66 18.50 -9.56 -1.79
CA LEU A 66 19.41 -9.65 -2.92
C LEU A 66 20.50 -10.69 -2.64
N GLN A 67 21.10 -10.66 -1.44
CA GLN A 67 22.10 -11.64 -1.04
C GLN A 67 21.52 -13.06 -1.05
N ALA A 68 20.33 -13.28 -0.47
CA ALA A 68 19.71 -14.61 -0.44
C ALA A 68 19.40 -15.13 -1.86
N LEU A 69 18.75 -14.33 -2.70
CA LEU A 69 18.31 -14.76 -4.03
C LEU A 69 19.46 -14.96 -5.03
N THR A 70 20.61 -14.29 -4.83
CA THR A 70 21.77 -14.40 -5.74
C THR A 70 22.84 -15.36 -5.27
N THR A 71 22.99 -15.55 -3.95
CA THR A 71 24.07 -16.38 -3.38
C THR A 71 23.61 -17.71 -2.80
N GLN A 72 22.31 -17.90 -2.56
CA GLN A 72 21.79 -19.13 -1.96
C GLN A 72 20.85 -19.92 -2.90
N VAL A 73 20.37 -19.30 -3.97
CA VAL A 73 19.44 -19.91 -4.94
C VAL A 73 20.09 -20.05 -6.31
N GLN A 74 20.01 -21.24 -6.88
CA GLN A 74 20.27 -21.50 -8.30
C GLN A 74 18.93 -21.58 -9.06
N TRP A 75 18.80 -20.77 -10.10
CA TRP A 75 17.62 -20.61 -10.94
C TRP A 75 17.80 -21.38 -12.25
N GLY A 76 17.33 -22.63 -12.29
CA GLY A 76 17.61 -23.53 -13.43
C GLY A 76 19.11 -23.79 -13.54
N GLU A 77 19.72 -23.33 -14.61
CA GLU A 77 21.17 -23.41 -14.83
C GLU A 77 21.94 -22.20 -14.28
N ALA A 78 21.26 -21.08 -14.01
CA ALA A 78 21.89 -19.84 -13.60
C ALA A 78 22.15 -19.79 -12.09
N TYR A 79 23.40 -19.52 -11.71
CA TYR A 79 23.80 -19.31 -10.33
C TYR A 79 24.73 -18.10 -10.23
N PHE A 80 24.29 -17.08 -9.49
CA PHE A 80 24.94 -15.77 -9.50
C PHE A 80 26.01 -15.60 -8.42
N ALA A 81 26.20 -16.57 -7.51
CA ALA A 81 27.25 -16.48 -6.50
C ALA A 81 28.66 -16.46 -7.11
N LEU A 82 29.65 -16.06 -6.32
CA LEU A 82 31.06 -16.19 -6.72
C LEU A 82 31.42 -17.67 -6.93
N THR A 83 32.34 -17.92 -7.86
CA THR A 83 32.86 -19.26 -8.17
C THR A 83 33.31 -20.00 -6.90
N GLY A 84 32.93 -21.27 -6.76
CA GLY A 84 33.23 -22.10 -5.59
C GLY A 84 32.15 -22.12 -4.51
N ASN A 85 31.18 -21.21 -4.55
CA ASN A 85 30.00 -21.32 -3.69
C ASN A 85 29.08 -22.44 -4.15
N THR A 86 28.31 -23.02 -3.23
CA THR A 86 27.30 -24.04 -3.53
C THR A 86 25.91 -23.52 -3.19
N PRO A 87 24.92 -23.61 -4.10
CA PRO A 87 23.57 -23.16 -3.82
C PRO A 87 22.94 -24.02 -2.71
N ILE A 88 22.20 -23.37 -1.82
CA ILE A 88 21.40 -24.03 -0.78
C ILE A 88 20.10 -24.56 -1.39
N LEU A 89 19.55 -23.82 -2.36
CA LEU A 89 18.31 -24.17 -3.05
C LEU A 89 18.54 -24.21 -4.55
N ARG A 90 18.14 -25.31 -5.19
CA ARG A 90 18.14 -25.45 -6.65
C ARG A 90 16.70 -25.52 -7.13
N LEU A 91 16.31 -24.56 -7.95
CA LEU A 91 14.94 -24.45 -8.47
C LEU A 91 14.90 -24.81 -9.95
N GLN A 92 13.78 -25.36 -10.38
CA GLN A 92 13.49 -25.65 -11.79
C GLN A 92 12.15 -25.03 -12.18
N TRP A 93 12.00 -24.73 -13.48
CA TRP A 93 10.74 -24.24 -14.03
C TRP A 93 9.94 -25.38 -14.68
N PRO A 94 8.61 -25.44 -14.50
CA PRO A 94 7.79 -24.62 -13.61
C PRO A 94 8.07 -24.91 -12.12
N LEU A 95 7.89 -23.89 -11.27
CA LEU A 95 8.03 -24.06 -9.83
C LEU A 95 6.94 -24.98 -9.28
N SER A 96 7.35 -26.05 -8.58
CA SER A 96 6.44 -26.92 -7.82
C SER A 96 6.05 -26.28 -6.48
N ASP A 97 4.99 -26.76 -5.85
CA ASP A 97 4.59 -26.32 -4.50
C ASP A 97 5.73 -26.49 -3.48
N THR A 98 6.46 -27.62 -3.52
CA THR A 98 7.63 -27.87 -2.67
C THR A 98 8.74 -26.83 -2.91
N SER A 99 8.97 -26.46 -4.18
CA SER A 99 9.96 -25.44 -4.55
C SER A 99 9.55 -24.06 -4.04
N SER A 100 8.27 -23.70 -4.18
CA SER A 100 7.70 -22.46 -3.67
C SER A 100 7.80 -22.37 -2.15
N ILE A 101 7.46 -23.44 -1.44
CA ILE A 101 7.59 -23.54 0.03
C ILE A 101 9.05 -23.40 0.46
N ALA A 102 9.97 -24.06 -0.24
CA ALA A 102 11.40 -23.98 0.09
C ALA A 102 11.96 -22.56 -0.12
N LEU A 103 11.56 -21.89 -1.21
CA LEU A 103 11.93 -20.50 -1.47
C LEU A 103 11.38 -19.57 -0.38
N PHE A 104 10.10 -19.69 -0.03
CA PHE A 104 9.52 -18.87 1.03
C PHE A 104 10.13 -19.17 2.40
N ARG A 105 10.44 -20.43 2.72
CA ARG A 105 11.18 -20.76 3.95
C ARG A 105 12.53 -20.02 4.04
N LEU A 106 13.23 -19.88 2.91
CA LEU A 106 14.49 -19.16 2.83
C LEU A 106 14.32 -17.64 3.07
N ILE A 107 13.32 -17.01 2.46
CA ILE A 107 13.17 -15.55 2.46
C ILE A 107 12.24 -15.00 3.55
N ASN A 108 11.40 -15.84 4.16
CA ASN A 108 10.47 -15.45 5.22
C ASN A 108 11.16 -14.72 6.38
N PRO A 109 12.32 -15.18 6.90
CA PRO A 109 13.01 -14.45 7.98
C PRO A 109 13.35 -13.01 7.61
N ILE A 110 13.69 -12.76 6.34
CA ILE A 110 14.04 -11.42 5.82
C ILE A 110 12.79 -10.53 5.81
N ILE A 111 11.65 -11.05 5.37
CA ILE A 111 10.38 -10.34 5.39
C ILE A 111 9.87 -10.11 6.81
N SER A 112 9.96 -11.11 7.68
CA SER A 112 9.61 -10.97 9.09
C SER A 112 10.40 -9.85 9.76
N GLN A 113 11.71 -9.76 9.48
CA GLN A 113 12.54 -8.69 10.01
C GLN A 113 12.10 -7.31 9.50
N ALA A 114 11.78 -7.19 8.21
CA ALA A 114 11.27 -5.94 7.65
C ALA A 114 9.92 -5.53 8.25
N LEU A 115 8.98 -6.47 8.40
CA LEU A 115 7.65 -6.24 8.96
C LEU A 115 7.68 -5.85 10.44
N THR A 116 8.59 -6.46 11.21
CA THR A 116 8.66 -6.30 12.68
C THR A 116 9.65 -5.22 13.12
N SER A 117 10.40 -4.62 12.19
CA SER A 117 11.46 -3.66 12.52
C SER A 117 10.91 -2.46 13.31
N PRO A 118 11.45 -2.19 14.52
CA PRO A 118 11.03 -1.05 15.32
C PRO A 118 11.58 0.28 14.80
N THR A 119 12.58 0.24 13.91
CA THR A 119 13.31 1.40 13.38
C THR A 119 12.39 2.49 12.83
N ALA A 120 11.26 2.09 12.25
CA ALA A 120 10.28 3.00 11.67
C ALA A 120 9.15 3.40 12.62
N GLY A 121 9.09 2.85 13.84
CA GLY A 121 7.93 2.99 14.74
C GLY A 121 6.66 2.26 14.29
N PHE A 122 6.68 1.65 13.10
CA PHE A 122 5.55 0.93 12.48
C PHE A 122 5.77 -0.58 12.34
N GLY A 123 6.75 -1.14 13.06
CA GLY A 123 6.95 -2.58 13.14
C GLY A 123 5.74 -3.26 13.79
N ILE A 124 5.20 -4.30 13.14
CA ILE A 124 4.09 -5.08 13.70
C ILE A 124 4.62 -6.17 14.65
N PRO A 125 3.80 -6.68 15.59
CA PRO A 125 4.17 -7.83 16.42
C PRO A 125 4.53 -9.05 15.55
N PRO A 126 5.50 -9.90 15.96
CA PRO A 126 5.86 -11.10 15.21
C PRO A 126 4.68 -12.04 14.91
N GLU A 127 3.70 -12.12 15.81
CA GLU A 127 2.48 -12.91 15.65
C GLU A 127 1.56 -12.40 14.52
N ALA A 128 1.75 -11.14 14.13
CA ALA A 128 1.03 -10.50 13.03
C ALA A 128 1.71 -10.69 11.66
N VAL A 129 2.91 -11.28 11.61
CA VAL A 129 3.56 -11.63 10.34
C VAL A 129 2.78 -12.75 9.64
N PRO A 130 2.38 -12.61 8.36
CA PRO A 130 1.61 -13.63 7.65
C PRO A 130 2.28 -15.00 7.69
N THR A 131 1.56 -16.03 8.14
CA THR A 131 2.09 -17.41 8.14
C THR A 131 1.87 -18.09 6.79
N ALA A 132 0.78 -17.76 6.12
CA ALA A 132 0.46 -18.21 4.77
C ALA A 132 1.11 -17.28 3.74
N MET A 133 2.35 -17.60 3.37
CA MET A 133 3.08 -16.91 2.31
C MET A 133 3.52 -17.88 1.22
N GLY A 134 3.43 -17.49 -0.04
CA GLY A 134 3.82 -18.38 -1.13
C GLY A 134 3.75 -17.78 -2.53
N LEU A 135 3.85 -18.67 -3.51
CA LEU A 135 3.68 -18.35 -4.92
C LEU A 135 2.38 -18.95 -5.46
N TYR A 136 1.83 -18.33 -6.49
CA TYR A 136 0.80 -18.92 -7.34
C TYR A 136 1.17 -18.81 -8.81
N MET A 137 0.71 -19.76 -9.61
CA MET A 137 0.73 -19.63 -11.06
C MET A 137 -0.53 -18.88 -11.51
N PRO A 138 -0.42 -17.88 -12.40
CA PRO A 138 -1.58 -17.16 -12.88
C PRO A 138 -2.49 -18.10 -13.68
N SER A 139 -3.81 -18.02 -13.41
CA SER A 139 -4.84 -18.75 -14.16
C SER A 139 -5.59 -17.78 -15.08
N SER A 140 -6.28 -18.31 -16.08
CA SER A 140 -7.11 -17.54 -17.02
C SER A 140 -8.22 -16.70 -16.36
N HIS A 141 -8.50 -16.94 -15.08
CA HIS A 141 -9.53 -16.25 -14.30
C HIS A 141 -9.01 -15.06 -13.47
N ARG A 142 -7.69 -14.81 -13.43
CA ARG A 142 -7.13 -13.63 -12.77
C ARG A 142 -6.84 -12.51 -13.76
N SER A 143 -7.06 -11.27 -13.32
CA SER A 143 -6.82 -10.07 -14.11
C SER A 143 -5.39 -10.03 -14.63
N ARG A 144 -5.24 -9.75 -15.94
CA ARG A 144 -3.92 -9.53 -16.55
C ARG A 144 -3.17 -8.46 -15.76
N GLY A 145 -1.95 -8.77 -15.30
CA GLY A 145 -1.07 -7.81 -14.61
C GLY A 145 -1.01 -7.92 -13.09
N GLU A 146 -1.77 -8.80 -12.43
CA GLU A 146 -1.60 -9.06 -10.99
C GLU A 146 -0.25 -9.71 -10.71
N GLN A 147 0.62 -9.01 -9.97
CA GLN A 147 1.97 -9.47 -9.59
C GLN A 147 1.98 -10.13 -8.20
N GLY A 148 1.05 -9.76 -7.33
CA GLY A 148 0.90 -10.31 -6.00
C GLY A 148 -0.36 -9.76 -5.34
N ALA A 149 -0.68 -10.32 -4.18
CA ALA A 149 -1.72 -9.80 -3.31
C ALA A 149 -1.48 -10.21 -1.86
N PHE A 150 -1.60 -9.23 -0.96
CA PHE A 150 -1.91 -9.45 0.44
C PHE A 150 -3.43 -9.47 0.63
N THR A 151 -3.95 -10.60 1.12
CA THR A 151 -5.38 -10.79 1.36
C THR A 151 -5.68 -10.63 2.85
N PRO A 152 -6.37 -9.56 3.27
CA PRO A 152 -6.57 -9.26 4.69
C PRO A 152 -7.54 -10.22 5.38
N ASN A 153 -8.53 -10.79 4.70
CA ASN A 153 -9.49 -11.73 5.30
C ASN A 153 -8.84 -13.04 5.78
N SER A 154 -7.89 -13.58 5.01
CA SER A 154 -7.11 -14.77 5.35
C SER A 154 -5.75 -14.46 5.99
N TRP A 155 -5.37 -13.18 6.03
CA TRP A 155 -4.07 -12.71 6.49
C TRP A 155 -2.90 -13.41 5.80
N SER A 156 -2.97 -13.48 4.47
CA SER A 156 -2.05 -14.25 3.62
C SER A 156 -1.45 -13.41 2.51
N MET A 157 -0.25 -13.77 2.04
CA MET A 157 0.46 -13.04 0.99
C MET A 157 0.93 -14.01 -0.10
N PHE A 158 0.51 -13.79 -1.34
CA PHE A 158 0.89 -14.65 -2.46
C PHE A 158 1.39 -13.83 -3.64
N LEU A 159 2.48 -14.26 -4.25
CA LEU A 159 3.10 -13.61 -5.40
C LEU A 159 2.97 -14.47 -6.66
N ASN A 160 2.88 -13.80 -7.81
CA ASN A 160 2.80 -14.44 -9.10
C ASN A 160 4.17 -15.02 -9.50
N ALA A 161 4.28 -16.34 -9.59
CA ALA A 161 5.52 -17.04 -9.94
C ALA A 161 6.06 -16.69 -11.34
N SER A 162 5.21 -16.23 -12.27
CA SER A 162 5.64 -15.88 -13.64
C SER A 162 6.68 -14.75 -13.68
N MET A 163 6.74 -13.91 -12.64
CA MET A 163 7.80 -12.90 -12.50
C MET A 163 9.21 -13.52 -12.48
N LEU A 164 9.33 -14.79 -12.07
CA LEU A 164 10.60 -15.49 -11.96
C LEU A 164 10.95 -16.31 -13.21
N GLU A 165 10.03 -16.46 -14.18
CA GLU A 165 10.20 -17.36 -15.33
C GLU A 165 11.48 -17.05 -16.13
N ALA A 166 11.78 -15.77 -16.33
CA ALA A 166 12.95 -15.33 -17.08
C ALA A 166 14.28 -15.79 -16.45
N MET A 167 14.34 -15.98 -15.13
CA MET A 167 15.55 -16.45 -14.44
C MET A 167 15.96 -17.86 -14.88
N PHE A 168 14.99 -18.70 -15.24
CA PHE A 168 15.22 -20.09 -15.64
C PHE A 168 15.64 -20.24 -17.11
N ARG A 169 15.64 -19.14 -17.87
CA ARG A 169 16.06 -19.12 -19.28
C ARG A 169 17.55 -18.81 -19.44
N ILE A 170 18.19 -18.30 -18.40
CA ILE A 170 19.62 -17.94 -18.39
C ILE A 170 20.47 -19.22 -18.28
N LYS A 171 21.40 -19.43 -19.21
CA LYS A 171 22.31 -20.59 -19.18
C LYS A 171 23.49 -20.36 -18.25
N ALA A 172 24.09 -21.45 -17.75
CA ALA A 172 25.21 -21.37 -16.81
C ALA A 172 26.41 -20.58 -17.36
N ASN A 173 26.67 -20.69 -18.67
CA ASN A 173 27.74 -19.98 -19.39
C ASN A 173 27.36 -18.55 -19.80
N GLU A 174 26.12 -18.12 -19.57
CA GLU A 174 25.60 -16.78 -19.88
C GLU A 174 25.50 -15.89 -18.64
N VAL A 175 25.72 -16.45 -17.43
CA VAL A 175 25.67 -15.65 -16.19
C VAL A 175 26.74 -14.57 -16.23
N ALA A 176 26.30 -13.30 -16.19
CA ALA A 176 27.20 -12.17 -16.26
C ALA A 176 28.15 -12.11 -15.04
N PRO A 177 29.46 -11.89 -15.26
CA PRO A 177 30.42 -11.77 -14.17
C PRO A 177 30.13 -10.52 -13.34
N VAL A 178 30.57 -10.51 -12.07
CA VAL A 178 30.42 -9.33 -11.19
C VAL A 178 31.05 -8.07 -11.80
N SER A 179 32.12 -8.22 -12.58
CA SER A 179 32.77 -7.11 -13.27
C SER A 179 31.92 -6.47 -14.37
N ASN A 180 30.89 -7.14 -14.89
CA ASN A 180 29.92 -6.58 -15.82
C ASN A 180 28.62 -6.24 -15.09
N GLY A 181 28.66 -5.20 -14.25
CA GLY A 181 27.53 -4.79 -13.43
C GLY A 181 26.27 -4.45 -14.23
N SER A 182 26.39 -3.89 -15.44
CA SER A 182 25.23 -3.54 -16.27
C SER A 182 24.47 -4.79 -16.74
N GLU A 183 25.14 -5.72 -17.41
CA GLU A 183 24.51 -6.94 -17.91
C GLU A 183 23.98 -7.80 -16.75
N ARG A 184 24.72 -7.83 -15.64
CA ARG A 184 24.30 -8.54 -14.43
C ARG A 184 23.06 -7.93 -13.81
N ASN A 185 22.94 -6.60 -13.78
CA ASN A 185 21.73 -5.93 -13.32
C ASN A 185 20.53 -6.25 -14.22
N ASP A 186 20.73 -6.29 -15.55
CA ASP A 186 19.68 -6.64 -16.50
C ASP A 186 19.19 -8.09 -16.28
N GLN A 187 20.12 -9.03 -16.12
CA GLN A 187 19.79 -10.43 -15.80
C GLN A 187 19.06 -10.60 -14.46
N LEU A 188 19.37 -9.76 -13.48
CA LEU A 188 18.75 -9.78 -12.14
C LEU A 188 17.44 -8.98 -12.08
N GLY A 189 17.02 -8.33 -13.17
CA GLY A 189 15.78 -7.58 -13.27
C GLY A 189 14.53 -8.34 -12.79
N PRO A 190 14.32 -9.62 -13.15
CA PRO A 190 13.18 -10.39 -12.64
C PRO A 190 13.19 -10.58 -11.11
N LEU A 191 14.37 -10.77 -10.51
CA LEU A 191 14.51 -10.85 -9.05
C LEU A 191 14.27 -9.50 -8.36
N LYS A 192 14.64 -8.40 -9.01
CA LYS A 192 14.31 -7.04 -8.56
C LYS A 192 12.80 -6.85 -8.47
N VAL A 193 12.08 -7.18 -9.55
CA VAL A 193 10.61 -7.07 -9.59
C VAL A 193 9.99 -7.95 -8.51
N PHE A 194 10.45 -9.20 -8.37
CA PHE A 194 9.97 -10.09 -7.30
C PHE A 194 10.17 -9.51 -5.89
N ALA A 195 11.34 -8.95 -5.60
CA ALA A 195 11.64 -8.35 -4.30
C ALA A 195 10.83 -7.06 -4.05
N ASP A 196 10.65 -6.23 -5.08
CA ASP A 196 9.80 -5.04 -5.05
C ASP A 196 8.35 -5.41 -4.71
N THR A 197 7.76 -6.33 -5.48
CA THR A 197 6.39 -6.83 -5.23
C THR A 197 6.27 -7.43 -3.83
N LEU A 198 7.25 -8.20 -3.38
CA LEU A 198 7.20 -8.81 -2.05
C LEU A 198 7.19 -7.76 -0.93
N TYR A 199 8.00 -6.70 -1.08
CA TYR A 199 8.02 -5.59 -0.12
C TYR A 199 6.74 -4.75 -0.18
N HIS A 200 6.18 -4.55 -1.37
CA HIS A 200 4.89 -3.89 -1.59
C HIS A 200 3.75 -4.64 -0.87
N GLU A 201 3.62 -5.95 -1.07
CA GLU A 201 2.58 -6.74 -0.40
C GLU A 201 2.79 -6.82 1.12
N ALA A 202 4.04 -6.89 1.58
CA ALA A 202 4.38 -6.80 3.00
C ALA A 202 3.94 -5.45 3.60
N ARG A 203 4.05 -4.36 2.83
CA ARG A 203 3.56 -3.04 3.26
C ARG A 203 2.06 -3.05 3.49
N HIS A 204 1.27 -3.69 2.63
CA HIS A 204 -0.17 -3.87 2.84
C HIS A 204 -0.47 -4.60 4.15
N CYS A 205 0.27 -5.65 4.49
CA CYS A 205 0.11 -6.34 5.78
C CYS A 205 0.23 -5.38 6.97
N GLN A 206 1.30 -4.57 7.00
CA GLN A 206 1.48 -3.60 8.08
C GLN A 206 0.40 -2.49 8.05
N GLN A 207 -0.01 -2.01 6.87
CA GLN A 207 -1.07 -1.01 6.73
C GLN A 207 -2.37 -1.51 7.37
N TRP A 208 -2.83 -2.70 6.98
CA TRP A 208 -4.04 -3.32 7.52
C TRP A 208 -3.95 -3.49 9.03
N PHE A 209 -2.80 -3.93 9.56
CA PHE A 209 -2.61 -4.10 10.99
C PHE A 209 -2.80 -2.77 11.75
N TRP A 210 -2.13 -1.70 11.30
CA TRP A 210 -2.22 -0.40 11.96
C TRP A 210 -3.57 0.31 11.77
N ILE A 211 -4.22 0.11 10.63
CA ILE A 211 -5.59 0.58 10.38
C ILE A 211 -6.56 -0.08 11.35
N PHE A 212 -6.48 -1.39 11.52
CA PHE A 212 -7.30 -2.13 12.49
C PHE A 212 -7.06 -1.68 13.92
N ALA A 213 -5.79 -1.48 14.29
CA ALA A 213 -5.46 -0.93 15.61
C ALA A 213 -6.07 0.47 15.80
N LEU A 214 -5.96 1.36 14.81
CA LEU A 214 -6.51 2.71 14.89
C LEU A 214 -8.03 2.71 15.09
N VAL A 215 -8.78 1.96 14.29
CA VAL A 215 -10.26 1.97 14.34
C VAL A 215 -10.81 1.32 15.60
N GLN A 216 -10.09 0.36 16.19
CA GLN A 216 -10.49 -0.32 17.42
C GLN A 216 -10.06 0.43 18.70
N ARG A 217 -8.87 1.02 18.72
CA ARG A 217 -8.31 1.73 19.89
C ARG A 217 -8.79 3.16 20.02
N HIS A 218 -9.11 3.79 18.89
CA HIS A 218 -9.58 5.17 18.83
C HIS A 218 -10.89 5.28 18.03
N PRO A 219 -11.97 4.58 18.44
CA PRO A 219 -13.25 4.59 17.72
C PRO A 219 -13.88 5.99 17.67
N ASP A 220 -13.56 6.83 18.65
CA ASP A 220 -13.95 8.23 18.74
C ASP A 220 -13.36 9.12 17.64
N ASN A 221 -12.30 8.69 16.95
CA ASN A 221 -11.82 9.34 15.72
C ASN A 221 -12.84 9.26 14.57
N PHE A 222 -13.82 8.37 14.69
CA PHE A 222 -14.74 7.98 13.63
C PHE A 222 -16.21 8.11 14.06
N SER A 223 -16.55 9.11 14.88
CA SER A 223 -17.89 9.31 15.43
C SER A 223 -19.03 9.33 14.40
N ALA A 224 -18.76 9.77 13.17
CA ALA A 224 -19.73 9.80 12.07
C ALA A 224 -20.00 8.42 11.43
N ILE A 225 -19.11 7.44 11.65
CA ILE A 225 -19.17 6.07 11.13
C ILE A 225 -18.76 5.07 12.22
N PRO A 226 -19.54 4.98 13.32
CA PRO A 226 -19.12 4.24 14.51
C PRO A 226 -18.94 2.73 14.28
N ASN A 227 -19.54 2.17 13.22
CA ASN A 227 -19.41 0.74 12.90
C ASN A 227 -18.01 0.37 12.37
N ILE A 228 -17.18 1.33 11.96
CA ILE A 228 -15.81 1.06 11.51
C ILE A 228 -14.97 0.33 12.58
N ALA A 229 -15.25 0.54 13.87
CA ALA A 229 -14.56 -0.17 14.96
C ALA A 229 -14.89 -1.68 14.99
N ARG A 230 -16.02 -2.09 14.42
CA ARG A 230 -16.44 -3.50 14.31
C ARG A 230 -15.95 -4.18 13.04
N TRP A 231 -15.56 -3.38 12.04
CA TRP A 231 -15.11 -3.84 10.72
C TRP A 231 -14.01 -4.91 10.76
N PRO A 232 -12.93 -4.79 11.55
CA PRO A 232 -11.87 -5.80 11.53
C PRO A 232 -12.37 -7.20 11.84
N ARG A 233 -13.24 -7.36 12.86
CA ARG A 233 -13.83 -8.66 13.21
C ARG A 233 -14.81 -9.20 12.16
N SER A 234 -15.46 -8.32 11.41
CA SER A 234 -16.36 -8.74 10.33
C SER A 234 -15.60 -9.15 9.07
N LEU A 235 -14.47 -8.49 8.77
CA LEU A 235 -13.63 -8.87 7.64
C LEU A 235 -12.85 -10.17 7.90
N LEU A 236 -12.31 -10.30 9.11
CA LEU A 236 -11.55 -11.44 9.59
C LEU A 236 -12.54 -12.51 10.07
N ASP A 237 -13.22 -13.16 9.14
CA ASP A 237 -14.33 -14.09 9.42
C ASP A 237 -13.90 -15.44 10.03
N GLY A 238 -12.65 -15.56 10.45
CA GLY A 238 -12.13 -16.68 11.23
C GLY A 238 -11.94 -17.98 10.47
N ARG A 239 -12.09 -17.97 9.14
CA ARG A 239 -11.76 -19.13 8.29
C ARG A 239 -10.29 -19.54 8.37
N GLN A 240 -9.42 -18.61 8.74
CA GLN A 240 -8.01 -18.88 9.03
C GLN A 240 -7.69 -18.59 10.49
N PRO A 241 -7.02 -19.50 11.22
CA PRO A 241 -6.72 -19.30 12.65
C PRO A 241 -6.01 -17.99 12.96
N GLN A 242 -5.08 -17.56 12.09
CA GLN A 242 -4.34 -16.32 12.29
C GLN A 242 -5.24 -15.08 12.21
N SER A 243 -6.24 -15.06 11.33
CA SER A 243 -7.12 -13.90 11.13
C SER A 243 -7.80 -13.43 12.42
N LEU A 244 -8.27 -14.34 13.28
CA LEU A 244 -8.86 -13.99 14.58
C LEU A 244 -7.83 -13.43 15.56
N VAL A 245 -6.62 -14.02 15.57
CA VAL A 245 -5.51 -13.53 16.40
C VAL A 245 -5.19 -12.08 16.05
N ILE A 246 -5.20 -11.71 14.77
CA ILE A 246 -4.96 -10.31 14.35
C ILE A 246 -6.02 -9.36 14.91
N ALA A 247 -7.30 -9.73 14.85
CA ALA A 247 -8.38 -8.88 15.39
C ALA A 247 -8.22 -8.63 16.90
N GLU A 248 -7.67 -9.58 17.64
CA GLU A 248 -7.39 -9.44 19.07
C GLU A 248 -6.09 -8.66 19.36
N LEU A 249 -5.05 -8.89 18.58
CA LEU A 249 -3.76 -8.18 18.72
C LEU A 249 -3.93 -6.69 18.45
N THR A 250 -4.58 -6.34 17.34
CA THR A 250 -4.83 -4.95 16.94
C THR A 250 -5.69 -4.19 17.97
N ALA A 251 -6.63 -4.87 18.64
CA ALA A 251 -7.46 -4.30 19.69
C ALA A 251 -6.70 -3.97 20.98
N LYS A 252 -5.47 -4.49 21.14
CA LYS A 252 -4.60 -4.27 22.31
C LYS A 252 -3.37 -3.41 21.98
N GLN A 253 -3.00 -3.31 20.72
CA GLN A 253 -1.79 -2.61 20.30
C GLN A 253 -1.88 -1.10 20.56
N SER A 254 -0.80 -0.52 21.08
CA SER A 254 -0.66 0.94 21.14
C SER A 254 -0.39 1.49 19.74
N VAL A 255 -1.26 2.39 19.27
CA VAL A 255 -1.11 3.03 17.97
C VAL A 255 0.00 4.10 18.05
N PRO A 256 0.90 4.19 17.05
CA PRO A 256 1.92 5.23 16.99
C PRO A 256 1.30 6.62 17.13
N ALA A 257 1.92 7.46 17.96
CA ALA A 257 1.39 8.79 18.30
C ALA A 257 1.84 9.89 17.33
N ASP A 258 2.63 9.58 16.30
CA ASP A 258 3.06 10.58 15.33
C ASP A 258 1.84 11.16 14.58
N PRO A 259 1.61 12.49 14.62
CA PRO A 259 0.43 13.09 14.00
C PRO A 259 0.33 12.86 12.49
N ALA A 260 1.44 12.90 11.75
CA ALA A 260 1.42 12.74 10.28
C ALA A 260 1.02 11.31 9.90
N ALA A 261 1.58 10.32 10.59
CA ALA A 261 1.21 8.92 10.43
C ALA A 261 -0.25 8.66 10.81
N LEU A 262 -0.74 9.23 11.91
CA LEU A 262 -2.13 9.06 12.33
C LEU A 262 -3.13 9.67 11.33
N ILE A 263 -2.82 10.83 10.73
CA ILE A 263 -3.64 11.42 9.66
C ILE A 263 -3.71 10.47 8.46
N SER A 264 -2.56 9.95 8.05
CA SER A 264 -2.45 9.03 6.91
C SER A 264 -3.19 7.73 7.17
N LEU A 265 -3.01 7.12 8.35
CA LEU A 265 -3.75 5.93 8.78
C LEU A 265 -5.25 6.17 8.80
N LYS A 266 -5.71 7.33 9.29
CA LYS A 266 -7.13 7.67 9.30
C LYS A 266 -7.71 7.73 7.89
N ARG A 267 -6.99 8.34 6.94
CA ARG A 267 -7.37 8.41 5.52
C ARG A 267 -7.46 7.03 4.88
N MET A 268 -6.43 6.20 5.07
CA MET A 268 -6.44 4.82 4.58
C MET A 268 -7.57 4.01 5.22
N ALA A 269 -7.83 4.17 6.52
CA ALA A 269 -8.90 3.48 7.23
C ALA A 269 -10.28 3.78 6.64
N VAL A 270 -10.61 5.06 6.42
CA VAL A 270 -11.90 5.45 5.82
C VAL A 270 -12.02 4.95 4.38
N GLY A 271 -10.96 5.10 3.58
CA GLY A 271 -10.95 4.65 2.19
C GLY A 271 -11.10 3.12 2.05
N GLN A 272 -10.32 2.35 2.82
CA GLN A 272 -10.39 0.89 2.81
C GLN A 272 -11.70 0.34 3.41
N TYR A 273 -12.27 1.03 4.40
CA TYR A 273 -13.58 0.65 4.93
C TYR A 273 -14.67 0.81 3.88
N LEU A 274 -14.72 1.96 3.19
CA LEU A 274 -15.67 2.17 2.09
C LEU A 274 -15.46 1.16 0.96
N TYR A 275 -14.21 0.90 0.59
CA TYR A 275 -13.84 -0.12 -0.39
C TYR A 275 -14.39 -1.50 -0.03
N THR A 276 -14.18 -1.92 1.22
CA THR A 276 -14.69 -3.20 1.72
C THR A 276 -16.21 -3.26 1.69
N GLN A 277 -16.88 -2.19 2.10
CA GLN A 277 -18.34 -2.12 2.07
C GLN A 277 -18.89 -2.21 0.64
N ASN A 278 -18.20 -1.60 -0.34
CA ASN A 278 -18.57 -1.71 -1.74
C ASN A 278 -18.44 -3.15 -2.25
N ILE A 279 -17.38 -3.87 -1.88
CA ILE A 279 -17.25 -5.31 -2.16
C ILE A 279 -18.40 -6.09 -1.52
N TRP A 280 -18.72 -5.81 -0.25
CA TRP A 280 -19.80 -6.50 0.46
C TRP A 280 -21.17 -6.29 -0.18
N LEU A 281 -21.49 -5.07 -0.62
CA LEU A 281 -22.69 -4.79 -1.41
C LEU A 281 -22.74 -5.61 -2.68
N ASN A 282 -21.65 -5.63 -3.46
CA ASN A 282 -21.58 -6.33 -4.75
C ASN A 282 -21.64 -7.86 -4.60
N THR A 283 -21.19 -8.39 -3.47
CA THR A 283 -21.16 -9.83 -3.18
C THR A 283 -22.37 -10.32 -2.38
N GLY A 284 -23.24 -9.41 -1.91
CA GLY A 284 -24.36 -9.74 -1.04
C GLY A 284 -23.94 -10.20 0.35
N TYR A 285 -22.74 -9.83 0.82
CA TYR A 285 -22.29 -10.10 2.19
C TYR A 285 -22.81 -9.01 3.13
N TYR A 286 -23.43 -9.42 4.24
CA TYR A 286 -23.98 -8.50 5.23
C TYR A 286 -23.35 -8.75 6.61
N PRO A 287 -22.51 -7.85 7.14
CA PRO A 287 -21.93 -8.01 8.46
C PRO A 287 -23.00 -7.86 9.55
N ALA A 288 -22.75 -8.39 10.75
CA ALA A 288 -23.71 -8.35 11.85
C ALA A 288 -24.19 -6.92 12.23
N PHE A 289 -23.36 -5.90 12.03
CA PHE A 289 -23.73 -4.50 12.31
C PHE A 289 -24.52 -3.83 11.19
N ALA A 290 -24.62 -4.46 10.02
CA ALA A 290 -25.41 -4.02 8.86
C ALA A 290 -26.04 -5.27 8.19
N PRO A 291 -27.06 -5.88 8.81
CA PRO A 291 -27.48 -7.26 8.54
C PRO A 291 -28.29 -7.46 7.25
N ASN A 292 -28.50 -6.40 6.45
CA ASN A 292 -29.24 -6.46 5.19
C ASN A 292 -28.79 -5.33 4.24
N ALA A 293 -29.25 -5.41 2.99
CA ALA A 293 -28.89 -4.46 1.93
C ALA A 293 -29.17 -3.00 2.29
N ASN A 294 -30.31 -2.70 2.90
CA ASN A 294 -30.67 -1.34 3.28
C ASN A 294 -29.72 -0.79 4.35
N ALA A 295 -29.47 -1.57 5.42
CA ALA A 295 -28.57 -1.18 6.50
C ALA A 295 -27.12 -1.00 6.02
N LEU A 296 -26.64 -1.87 5.12
CA LEU A 296 -25.30 -1.75 4.54
C LEU A 296 -25.21 -0.52 3.62
N ASN A 297 -26.23 -0.28 2.80
CA ASN A 297 -26.28 0.90 1.92
C ASN A 297 -26.30 2.22 2.72
N GLU A 298 -27.05 2.28 3.82
CA GLU A 298 -27.02 3.45 4.72
C GLU A 298 -25.64 3.69 5.32
N GLU A 299 -24.95 2.62 5.74
CA GLU A 299 -23.58 2.74 6.24
C GLU A 299 -22.63 3.21 5.13
N VAL A 300 -22.75 2.67 3.91
CA VAL A 300 -21.96 3.07 2.74
C VAL A 300 -22.13 4.56 2.45
N LEU A 301 -23.36 5.07 2.47
CA LEU A 301 -23.64 6.50 2.26
C LEU A 301 -23.00 7.37 3.34
N ARG A 302 -23.03 6.94 4.61
CA ARG A 302 -22.35 7.63 5.71
C ARG A 302 -20.83 7.62 5.51
N THR A 303 -20.24 6.46 5.24
CA THR A 303 -18.79 6.33 4.99
C THR A 303 -18.35 7.13 3.79
N ARG A 304 -19.13 7.14 2.71
CA ARG A 304 -18.85 7.94 1.50
C ARG A 304 -18.80 9.43 1.81
N ALA A 305 -19.75 9.95 2.60
CA ALA A 305 -19.73 11.36 3.01
C ALA A 305 -18.47 11.71 3.80
N VAL A 306 -18.06 10.83 4.74
CA VAL A 306 -16.81 11.01 5.50
C VAL A 306 -15.58 10.91 4.59
N ALA A 307 -15.57 9.99 3.63
CA ALA A 307 -14.47 9.81 2.68
C ALA A 307 -14.28 11.04 1.79
N ILE A 308 -15.36 11.59 1.23
CA ILE A 308 -15.31 12.82 0.41
C ILE A 308 -14.70 13.97 1.19
N ASP A 309 -15.09 14.13 2.45
CA ASP A 309 -14.59 15.21 3.29
C ASP A 309 -13.14 14.98 3.74
N LEU A 310 -12.74 13.75 4.02
CA LEU A 310 -11.40 13.45 4.52
C LEU A 310 -10.34 13.36 3.42
N LEU A 311 -10.74 12.96 2.22
CA LEU A 311 -9.88 12.75 1.05
C LEU A 311 -9.94 13.92 0.04
N GLN A 312 -10.55 15.04 0.44
CA GLN A 312 -10.41 16.28 -0.32
C GLN A 312 -8.98 16.82 -0.17
N CYS A 313 -8.45 17.37 -1.25
CA CYS A 313 -7.11 17.96 -1.36
C CYS A 313 -5.91 17.00 -1.14
N VAL A 314 -6.08 15.68 -1.04
CA VAL A 314 -5.00 14.74 -0.63
C VAL A 314 -4.11 14.27 -1.78
N GLY A 315 -4.56 14.45 -3.02
CA GLY A 315 -3.84 14.07 -4.23
C GLY A 315 -2.80 15.10 -4.65
N ILE A 316 -2.12 14.80 -5.76
CA ILE A 316 -1.04 15.61 -6.35
C ILE A 316 -1.44 17.07 -6.45
N GLY A 317 -0.63 17.96 -5.86
CA GLY A 317 -0.86 19.40 -5.93
C GLY A 317 -2.11 19.87 -5.19
N GLY A 318 -2.61 19.10 -4.22
CA GLY A 318 -3.80 19.42 -3.44
C GLY A 318 -5.11 19.07 -4.15
N THR A 319 -5.11 18.08 -5.05
CA THR A 319 -6.32 17.61 -5.73
C THR A 319 -7.15 16.67 -4.84
N SER A 320 -8.46 16.58 -5.08
CA SER A 320 -9.31 15.63 -4.36
C SER A 320 -9.24 14.24 -4.99
N VAL A 321 -9.27 13.20 -4.16
CA VAL A 321 -9.44 11.82 -4.65
C VAL A 321 -10.89 11.62 -5.10
N ASP A 322 -11.10 11.03 -6.28
CA ASP A 322 -12.42 10.56 -6.71
C ASP A 322 -12.78 9.31 -5.91
N VAL A 323 -13.56 9.51 -4.84
CA VAL A 323 -13.96 8.45 -3.90
C VAL A 323 -14.76 7.35 -4.59
N ASP A 324 -15.58 7.67 -5.60
CA ASP A 324 -16.41 6.68 -6.27
C ASP A 324 -15.58 5.82 -7.24
N ALA A 325 -14.65 6.44 -7.95
CA ALA A 325 -13.70 5.72 -8.80
C ALA A 325 -12.76 4.84 -7.95
N MET A 326 -12.26 5.36 -6.83
CA MET A 326 -11.35 4.67 -5.92
C MET A 326 -11.89 3.30 -5.45
N VAL A 327 -13.20 3.21 -5.17
CA VAL A 327 -13.83 2.00 -4.60
C VAL A 327 -14.53 1.11 -5.62
N ALA A 328 -14.64 1.53 -6.87
CA ALA A 328 -15.31 0.77 -7.92
C ALA A 328 -14.63 -0.60 -8.14
N GLU A 329 -15.45 -1.64 -8.25
CA GLU A 329 -14.99 -3.01 -8.56
C GLU A 329 -15.95 -3.67 -9.57
N PRO A 330 -15.44 -4.19 -10.71
CA PRO A 330 -14.07 -4.01 -11.18
C PRO A 330 -13.77 -2.52 -11.44
N GLY A 331 -12.55 -2.08 -11.12
CA GLY A 331 -12.10 -0.72 -11.42
C GLY A 331 -12.26 -0.40 -12.92
N LYS A 332 -12.49 0.87 -13.28
CA LYS A 332 -12.68 1.25 -14.69
C LYS A 332 -11.37 1.23 -15.46
N CYS A 333 -10.27 1.47 -14.75
CA CYS A 333 -8.90 1.43 -15.27
C CYS A 333 -7.93 1.00 -14.16
N TYR A 334 -6.70 0.67 -14.56
CA TYR A 334 -5.58 0.52 -13.63
C TYR A 334 -5.26 1.82 -12.87
N CYS A 335 -5.61 2.98 -13.44
CA CYS A 335 -5.49 4.28 -12.79
C CYS A 335 -6.37 4.41 -11.53
N ASP A 336 -7.58 3.82 -11.51
CA ASP A 336 -8.46 3.84 -10.34
C ASP A 336 -7.84 3.07 -9.17
N TYR A 337 -7.27 1.90 -9.47
CA TYR A 337 -6.54 1.08 -8.50
C TYR A 337 -5.33 1.84 -7.92
N THR A 338 -4.44 2.33 -8.79
CA THR A 338 -3.22 3.03 -8.35
C THR A 338 -3.48 4.39 -7.67
N SER A 339 -4.65 4.99 -7.87
CA SER A 339 -5.08 6.24 -7.20
C SER A 339 -5.52 6.06 -5.73
N ARG A 340 -5.58 4.82 -5.24
CA ARG A 340 -5.98 4.53 -3.85
C ARG A 340 -4.91 5.01 -2.87
N PRO A 341 -5.27 5.70 -1.77
CA PRO A 341 -4.34 6.18 -0.74
C PRO A 341 -3.36 5.13 -0.19
N TRP A 342 -3.82 3.90 0.00
CA TRP A 342 -3.00 2.79 0.53
C TRP A 342 -2.10 2.16 -0.54
N GLU A 343 -2.52 2.19 -1.81
CA GLU A 343 -1.70 1.78 -2.95
C GLU A 343 -0.55 2.76 -3.17
N ASN A 344 -0.79 4.08 -3.07
CA ASN A 344 0.28 5.08 -3.13
C ASN A 344 1.39 4.81 -2.11
N ASP A 345 1.03 4.48 -0.87
CA ASP A 345 1.98 4.12 0.18
C ASP A 345 2.76 2.83 -0.17
N ALA A 346 2.07 1.78 -0.60
CA ALA A 346 2.68 0.52 -0.98
C ALA A 346 3.60 0.62 -2.21
N PHE A 347 3.16 1.30 -3.28
CA PHE A 347 3.98 1.55 -4.46
C PHE A 347 5.23 2.34 -4.13
N PHE A 348 5.12 3.38 -3.30
CA PHE A 348 6.29 4.15 -2.91
C PHE A 348 7.31 3.31 -2.13
N CYS A 349 6.85 2.46 -1.20
CA CYS A 349 7.72 1.51 -0.50
C CYS A 349 8.41 0.54 -1.46
N GLY A 350 7.68 0.02 -2.43
CA GLY A 350 8.22 -0.82 -3.50
C GLY A 350 9.28 -0.10 -4.35
N GLU A 351 8.99 1.11 -4.81
CA GLU A 351 9.92 1.96 -5.56
C GLU A 351 11.20 2.26 -4.78
N THR A 352 11.07 2.46 -3.46
CA THR A 352 12.20 2.66 -2.55
C THR A 352 13.06 1.41 -2.45
N ALA A 353 12.46 0.22 -2.29
CA ALA A 353 13.21 -1.04 -2.35
C ALA A 353 13.91 -1.22 -3.71
N SER A 354 13.20 -0.93 -4.80
CA SER A 354 13.74 -0.93 -6.16
C SER A 354 14.91 0.05 -6.35
N ALA A 355 14.93 1.18 -5.64
CA ALA A 355 16.01 2.16 -5.69
C ALA A 355 17.27 1.70 -4.95
N TYR A 356 17.13 0.88 -3.90
CA TYR A 356 18.25 0.23 -3.22
C TYR A 356 18.78 -1.00 -3.95
N TRP A 357 18.09 -1.47 -4.99
CA TRP A 357 18.51 -2.61 -5.81
C TRP A 357 19.65 -2.20 -6.76
N VAL A 358 20.87 -2.16 -6.23
CA VAL A 358 22.11 -1.94 -6.99
C VAL A 358 23.10 -3.05 -6.63
N VAL A 359 23.50 -3.83 -7.63
CA VAL A 359 24.38 -5.01 -7.46
C VAL A 359 25.83 -4.61 -7.13
N ASP A 360 26.21 -3.37 -7.42
CA ASP A 360 27.48 -2.74 -7.02
C ASP A 360 27.27 -1.89 -5.76
N VAL A 361 27.42 -2.55 -4.62
CA VAL A 361 27.09 -2.03 -3.30
C VAL A 361 27.97 -0.82 -2.94
N ASN A 362 27.41 0.39 -2.96
CA ASN A 362 27.81 1.40 -1.98
C ASN A 362 26.88 1.25 -0.75
N PRO A 363 27.37 0.72 0.38
CA PRO A 363 26.54 0.49 1.57
C PRO A 363 26.04 1.78 2.23
N ASN A 364 26.51 2.95 1.77
CA ASN A 364 26.14 4.28 2.26
C ASN A 364 25.29 5.06 1.24
N MET A 365 24.63 4.41 0.29
CA MET A 365 23.86 5.13 -0.73
C MET A 365 22.58 5.71 -0.11
N ALA A 366 22.66 6.95 0.35
CA ALA A 366 21.48 7.76 0.54
C ALA A 366 20.78 7.90 -0.82
N LEU A 367 19.46 7.68 -0.85
CA LEU A 367 18.71 7.91 -2.08
C LEU A 367 18.66 9.42 -2.34
N LYS A 368 18.57 9.82 -3.62
CA LYS A 368 18.20 11.20 -3.93
C LYS A 368 16.92 11.51 -3.16
N THR A 369 16.93 12.62 -2.42
CA THR A 369 15.71 13.11 -1.76
C THR A 369 14.62 13.24 -2.80
N TYR A 370 13.57 12.46 -2.60
CA TYR A 370 12.31 12.72 -3.25
C TYR A 370 11.85 14.15 -2.89
N GLN A 371 11.23 14.84 -3.83
CA GLN A 371 10.76 16.21 -3.61
C GLN A 371 9.62 16.21 -2.57
N ALA A 372 9.44 17.33 -1.88
CA ALA A 372 8.25 17.53 -1.06
C ALA A 372 6.99 17.34 -1.94
N ASP A 373 5.97 16.67 -1.40
CA ASP A 373 4.73 16.31 -2.12
C ASP A 373 4.90 15.34 -3.32
N GLN A 374 6.00 14.58 -3.40
CA GLN A 374 6.17 13.58 -4.45
C GLN A 374 5.42 12.27 -4.15
N CYS A 375 4.39 11.92 -4.95
CA CYS A 375 3.70 10.63 -4.86
C CYS A 375 4.54 9.49 -5.45
N SER A 376 4.05 8.25 -5.36
CA SER A 376 4.59 7.16 -6.17
C SER A 376 4.41 7.46 -7.66
N ARG A 377 5.30 6.94 -8.51
CA ARG A 377 5.20 7.09 -9.97
C ARG A 377 3.91 6.47 -10.51
N ALA A 378 3.43 5.40 -9.89
CA ALA A 378 2.14 4.80 -10.22
C ALA A 378 1.00 5.81 -10.05
N TYR A 379 0.99 6.53 -8.92
CA TYR A 379 -0.01 7.56 -8.64
C TYR A 379 0.13 8.78 -9.57
N GLU A 380 1.35 9.21 -9.86
CA GLU A 380 1.62 10.29 -10.83
C GLU A 380 1.15 9.95 -12.24
N ASN A 381 1.34 8.70 -12.67
CA ASN A 381 0.85 8.24 -13.98
C ASN A 381 -0.68 8.17 -14.00
N ALA A 382 -1.31 7.69 -12.93
CA ALA A 382 -2.77 7.67 -12.81
C ALA A 382 -3.40 9.07 -12.91
N ASP A 383 -2.80 10.08 -12.24
CA ASP A 383 -3.26 11.47 -12.34
C ASP A 383 -3.08 12.03 -13.76
N LYS A 384 -1.94 11.76 -14.42
CA LYS A 384 -1.72 12.16 -15.82
C LYS A 384 -2.74 11.54 -16.76
N ASP A 385 -3.01 10.25 -16.62
CA ASP A 385 -3.98 9.52 -17.45
C ASP A 385 -5.40 10.08 -17.26
N ASN A 386 -5.79 10.38 -16.01
CA ASN A 386 -7.07 10.99 -15.69
C ASN A 386 -7.22 12.40 -16.27
N ARG A 387 -6.17 13.23 -16.20
CA ARG A 387 -6.17 14.57 -16.82
C ARG A 387 -6.29 14.48 -18.33
N LEU A 388 -5.56 13.55 -18.96
CA LEU A 388 -5.64 13.33 -20.40
C LEU A 388 -7.03 12.87 -20.82
N ALA A 389 -7.62 11.90 -20.10
CA ALA A 389 -8.98 11.43 -20.35
C ALA A 389 -10.03 12.55 -20.24
N THR A 390 -9.88 13.44 -19.26
CA THR A 390 -10.77 14.60 -19.06
C THR A 390 -10.62 15.63 -20.19
N LEU A 391 -9.42 15.82 -20.72
CA LEU A 391 -9.17 16.72 -21.86
C LEU A 391 -9.72 16.16 -23.18
N LEU A 392 -9.66 14.84 -23.37
CA LEU A 392 -10.14 14.17 -24.58
C LEU A 392 -11.66 13.94 -24.58
N HIS A 393 -12.27 13.86 -23.39
CA HIS A 393 -13.71 13.76 -23.21
C HIS A 393 -14.20 14.79 -22.17
N PRO A 394 -14.27 16.08 -22.53
CA PRO A 394 -14.85 17.08 -21.65
C PRO A 394 -16.29 16.66 -21.36
N ARG A 395 -16.62 16.34 -20.10
CA ARG A 395 -18.01 16.19 -19.70
C ARG A 395 -18.71 17.50 -20.07
N ASP A 396 -19.79 17.42 -20.84
CA ASP A 396 -20.65 18.55 -21.20
C ASP A 396 -21.14 19.26 -19.94
N SER A 397 -20.36 20.23 -19.47
CA SER A 397 -20.74 21.15 -18.41
C SER A 397 -21.60 22.24 -19.01
N ASN A 398 -22.82 21.87 -19.44
CA ASN A 398 -23.83 22.83 -19.85
C ASN A 398 -25.24 22.36 -19.43
N SER A 399 -25.45 22.24 -18.13
CA SER A 399 -26.80 22.25 -17.55
C SER A 399 -26.85 23.08 -16.26
N ARG A 400 -26.31 24.30 -16.34
CA ARG A 400 -26.67 25.39 -15.40
C ARG A 400 -26.76 26.71 -16.15
N THR A 401 -27.93 26.97 -16.71
CA THR A 401 -28.45 28.33 -16.80
C THR A 401 -29.91 28.31 -16.36
N GLY A 402 -30.14 28.64 -15.10
CA GLY A 402 -31.39 29.29 -14.75
C GLY A 402 -31.40 30.69 -15.35
N ARG A 403 -32.54 31.10 -15.90
CA ARG A 403 -32.96 32.52 -15.97
C ARG A 403 -34.50 32.61 -16.11
N PRO A 404 -35.08 33.78 -15.77
CA PRO A 404 -36.41 33.92 -15.17
C PRO A 404 -37.50 34.15 -16.23
N GLY A 405 -38.76 34.02 -15.81
CA GLY A 405 -39.91 33.84 -16.68
C GLY A 405 -40.37 35.04 -17.50
N THR A 406 -41.42 34.79 -18.30
CA THR A 406 -42.49 35.72 -18.72
C THR A 406 -43.64 34.91 -19.31
N ASP A 407 -44.84 35.47 -19.15
CA ASP A 407 -46.18 35.02 -19.56
C ASP A 407 -46.36 34.44 -20.97
N GLY A 408 -47.45 33.69 -21.13
CA GLY A 408 -48.03 33.40 -22.45
C GLY A 408 -49.14 32.35 -22.44
N SER A 409 -50.34 32.74 -21.99
CA SER A 409 -51.67 32.27 -22.41
C SER A 409 -51.78 31.13 -23.46
N GLN A 410 -52.42 30.02 -23.08
CA GLN A 410 -53.80 29.64 -23.47
C GLN A 410 -54.25 28.41 -22.68
#